data_AF-A0A2D9Y5C6-F1
#
_entry.id   AF-A0A2D9Y5C6-F1
#
_cell.length_a   1.000
_cell.length_b   1.000
_cell.length_c   1.000
_cell.angle_alpha   90.00
_cell.angle_beta   90.00
_cell.angle_gamma   90.00
#
_symmetry.space_group_name_H-M   'P 1'
#
loop_
_entity.id
_entity.type
_entity.pdbx_description
1 polymer ?
#
loop_
_entity_poly.entity_id
_entity_poly.type
_entity_poly.pdbx_seq_one_letter_code
_entity_poly.pdbx_strand_id
1 'polypeptide(L)' 'MKKHLEEEVKRFNKFQKSVFGVKESLKTDHDMDMRNYAKYLLREGSKTEKRELLSNLKSRIIYEDKELRLISS' A
#
# COMPACT_ATOMS: atom_id res chain seq x y z
N MET A 1 -2.81 -5.63 9.71
CA MET A 1 -2.42 -4.66 8.66
C MET A 1 -3.58 -4.01 7.91
N LYS A 2 -4.60 -4.75 7.43
CA LYS A 2 -5.70 -4.15 6.64
C LYS A 2 -6.33 -2.91 7.31
N LYS A 3 -6.72 -3.00 8.59
CA LYS A 3 -7.24 -1.85 9.37
C LYS A 3 -6.24 -0.69 9.49
N HIS A 4 -4.96 -0.99 9.72
CA HIS A 4 -3.91 0.03 9.78
C HIS A 4 -3.80 0.76 8.44
N LEU A 5 -3.79 0.02 7.33
CA LEU A 5 -3.73 0.57 5.98
C LEU A 5 -4.96 1.42 5.66
N GLU A 6 -6.16 1.00 6.08
CA GLU A 6 -7.38 1.79 5.95
C GLU A 6 -7.29 3.12 6.72
N GLU A 7 -6.70 3.12 7.91
CA GLU A 7 -6.45 4.35 8.69
C GLU A 7 -5.40 5.26 8.04
N GLU A 8 -4.32 4.69 7.50
CA GLU A 8 -3.28 5.44 6.79
C GLU A 8 -3.83 6.09 5.51
N VAL A 9 -4.64 5.35 4.75
CA VAL A 9 -5.34 5.84 3.55
C VAL A 9 -6.29 6.98 3.93
N LYS A 10 -7.02 6.87 5.04
CA LYS A 10 -7.87 7.98 5.53
C LYS A 10 -7.05 9.22 5.89
N ARG A 11 -5.90 9.04 6.55
CA ARG A 11 -4.98 10.15 6.87
C ARG A 11 -4.41 10.78 5.60
N PHE A 12 -3.97 9.96 4.65
CA PHE A 12 -3.42 10.37 3.37
C PHE A 12 -4.45 11.15 2.53
N ASN A 13 -5.67 10.62 2.41
CA ASN A 13 -6.76 11.29 1.71
C ASN A 13 -7.13 12.62 2.37
N LYS A 14 -7.15 12.68 3.72
CA LYS A 14 -7.38 13.93 4.46
C LYS A 14 -6.28 14.95 4.19
N PHE A 15 -5.02 14.51 4.21
CA PHE A 15 -3.86 15.34 3.91
C PHE A 15 -3.88 15.88 2.47
N GLN A 16 -4.16 15.02 1.48
CA GLN A 16 -4.27 15.45 0.08
C GLN A 16 -5.37 16.50 -0.09
N LYS A 17 -6.54 16.30 0.53
CA LYS A 17 -7.63 17.28 0.48
C LYS A 17 -7.25 18.60 1.16
N SER A 18 -6.55 18.56 2.30
CA SER A 18 -6.13 19.78 3.00
C SER A 18 -5.02 20.54 2.28
N VAL A 19 -4.10 19.85 1.60
CA VAL A 19 -2.95 20.48 0.94
C VAL A 19 -3.27 20.93 -0.47
N PHE A 20 -4.00 20.13 -1.26
CA PHE A 20 -4.29 20.45 -2.66
C PHE A 20 -5.61 21.20 -2.85
N GLY A 21 -6.39 21.44 -1.79
CA GLY A 21 -7.64 22.20 -1.85
C GLY A 21 -8.73 21.58 -2.74
N VAL A 22 -8.57 20.31 -3.14
CA VAL A 22 -9.47 19.60 -4.05
C VAL A 22 -10.82 19.41 -3.36
N LYS A 23 -11.83 20.18 -3.80
CA LYS A 23 -13.22 20.11 -3.30
C LYS A 23 -14.01 18.92 -3.84
N GLU A 24 -13.54 18.29 -4.92
CA GLU A 24 -14.24 17.16 -5.51
C GLU A 24 -13.95 15.87 -4.76
N SER A 25 -15.02 15.30 -4.22
CA SER A 25 -15.09 13.88 -3.94
C SER A 25 -14.92 13.13 -5.26
N LEU A 26 -13.68 12.89 -5.69
CA LEU A 26 -13.40 11.73 -6.49
C LEU A 26 -14.03 10.57 -5.71
N LYS A 27 -15.13 10.03 -6.24
CA LYS A 27 -15.76 8.81 -5.73
C LYS A 27 -14.82 7.66 -6.07
N THR A 28 -13.58 7.70 -5.58
CA THR A 28 -12.69 6.57 -5.65
C THR A 28 -13.21 5.55 -4.67
N ASP A 29 -13.46 4.35 -5.19
CA ASP A 29 -13.78 3.19 -4.40
C ASP A 29 -12.72 3.02 -3.30
N HIS A 30 -13.14 2.70 -2.08
CA HIS A 30 -12.24 2.60 -0.92
C HIS A 30 -11.14 1.56 -1.17
N ASP A 31 -11.44 0.53 -1.98
CA ASP A 31 -10.49 -0.48 -2.45
C ASP A 31 -9.48 0.06 -3.49
N MET A 32 -9.88 1.05 -4.28
CA MET A 32 -9.00 1.74 -5.24
C MET A 32 -7.98 2.62 -4.51
N ASP A 33 -8.43 3.37 -3.50
CA ASP A 33 -7.54 4.20 -2.68
C ASP A 33 -6.52 3.35 -1.91
N MET A 34 -6.95 2.20 -1.36
CA MET A 34 -6.05 1.27 -0.69
C MET A 34 -4.99 0.70 -1.64
N ARG A 35 -5.36 0.36 -2.87
CA ARG A 35 -4.40 -0.09 -3.90
C ARG A 35 -3.44 1.01 -4.33
N ASN A 36 -3.92 2.24 -4.50
CA ASN A 36 -3.07 3.37 -4.89
C ASN A 36 -2.07 3.72 -3.79
N TYR A 37 -2.50 3.69 -2.53
CA TYR A 37 -1.62 3.87 -1.39
C TYR A 37 -0.58 2.74 -1.30
N ALA A 38 -0.98 1.48 -1.49
CA ALA A 38 -0.04 0.36 -1.55
C ALA A 38 1.01 0.54 -2.67
N LYS A 39 0.60 1.01 -3.87
CA LYS A 39 1.54 1.33 -4.97
C LYS A 39 2.50 2.46 -4.59
N TYR A 40 2.00 3.51 -3.94
CA TYR A 40 2.82 4.62 -3.45
C TYR A 40 3.86 4.11 -2.44
N LEU A 41 3.45 3.33 -1.45
CA LEU A 41 4.34 2.78 -0.44
C LEU A 41 5.42 1.89 -1.05
N LEU A 42 5.07 1.08 -2.07
CA LEU A 42 6.04 0.25 -2.81
C LEU A 42 7.03 1.07 -3.65
N ARG A 43 6.65 2.26 -4.12
CA ARG A 43 7.53 3.16 -4.88
C ARG A 43 8.40 4.02 -3.95
N GLU A 44 7.77 4.80 -3.10
CA GLU A 44 8.40 5.91 -2.35
C GLU A 44 8.60 5.61 -0.85
N GLY A 45 7.96 4.58 -0.31
CA GLY A 45 8.08 4.23 1.10
C GLY A 45 9.50 3.85 1.52
N SER A 46 9.75 3.89 2.83
CA SER A 46 10.99 3.37 3.40
C SER A 46 11.12 1.85 3.20
N LYS A 47 12.35 1.33 3.32
CA LYS A 47 12.59 -0.13 3.27
C LYS A 47 11.78 -0.88 4.34
N THR A 48 11.47 -0.25 5.46
CA THR A 48 10.70 -0.86 6.56
C THR A 48 9.22 -0.94 6.19
N GLU A 49 8.62 0.16 5.74
CA GLU A 49 7.21 0.20 5.33
C GLU A 49 6.92 -0.76 4.16
N LYS A 50 7.84 -0.83 3.18
CA LYS A 50 7.73 -1.81 2.09
C LYS A 50 7.72 -3.24 2.60
N ARG A 51 8.61 -3.59 3.55
CA ARG A 51 8.64 -4.93 4.15
C ARG A 51 7.39 -5.24 4.95
N GLU A 52 6.90 -4.27 5.72
CA GLU A 52 5.68 -4.41 6.51
C GLU A 52 4.46 -4.66 5.61
N LEU A 53 4.31 -3.92 4.51
CA LEU A 53 3.26 -4.19 3.53
C LEU A 53 3.36 -5.61 2.96
N LEU A 54 4.55 -6.00 2.48
CA LEU A 54 4.80 -7.32 1.86
C LEU A 54 4.68 -8.48 2.84
N SER A 55 4.78 -8.25 4.16
CA SER A 55 4.60 -9.29 5.19
C SER A 55 3.19 -9.92 5.19
N ASN A 56 2.21 -9.24 4.57
CA ASN A 56 0.84 -9.74 4.45
C ASN A 56 0.60 -10.64 3.25
N LEU A 57 1.62 -10.87 2.40
CA LEU A 57 1.51 -11.82 1.32
C LEU A 57 1.31 -13.23 1.91
N LYS A 58 0.25 -13.91 1.48
CA LYS A 58 -0.01 -15.31 1.87
C LYS A 58 0.94 -16.29 1.18
N SER A 59 1.48 -15.87 0.04
CA SER A 59 2.46 -16.61 -0.75
C SER A 59 3.83 -16.67 -0.06
N ARG A 60 4.55 -17.77 -0.25
CA ARG A 60 5.93 -17.91 0.23
C ARG A 60 6.90 -17.29 -0.76
N ILE A 61 7.92 -16.62 -0.23
CA ILE A 61 9.07 -16.14 -1.00
C ILE A 61 10.21 -17.14 -0.80
N ILE A 62 10.76 -17.66 -1.89
CA ILE A 62 11.94 -18.53 -1.89
C ILE A 62 13.12 -17.77 -2.48
N TYR A 63 14.27 -17.89 -1.81
CA TYR A 63 15.57 -17.48 -2.32
C TYR A 63 16.40 -18.74 -2.61
N GLU A 64 16.68 -18.98 -3.88
CA GLU A 64 17.42 -20.16 -4.35
C GLU A 64 18.20 -19.76 -5.60
N ASP A 65 19.46 -20.21 -5.72
CA ASP A 65 20.32 -19.92 -6.87
C ASP A 65 20.45 -18.43 -7.21
N LYS A 66 20.46 -17.58 -6.17
CA LYS A 66 20.46 -16.10 -6.27
C LYS A 66 19.21 -15.52 -6.93
N GLU A 67 18.16 -16.31 -7.11
CA GLU A 67 16.86 -15.88 -7.61
C GLU A 67 15.83 -15.78 -6.47
N LEU A 68 14.95 -14.78 -6.56
CA LEU A 68 13.80 -14.63 -5.67
C LEU A 68 12.53 -15.01 -6.42
N ARG A 69 11.80 -16.02 -5.91
CA ARG A 69 10.54 -16.51 -6.50
C ARG A 69 9.40 -16.40 -5.50
N LEU A 70 8.23 -15.99 -5.98
CA LEU A 70 6.98 -16.02 -5.23
C LEU A 70 6.20 -17.29 -5.61
N ILE A 71 5.82 -18.10 -4.63
CA ILE A 71 5.06 -19.33 -4.86
C ILE A 71 3.62 -19.09 -4.41
N SER A 72 2.65 -19.23 -5.33
CA SER A 72 1.24 -19.25 -4.95
C SER A 72 0.95 -20.52 -4.15
N SER A 73 0.36 -20.37 -2.96
CA SER A 73 -0.19 -21.49 -2.20
C SER A 73 -1.48 -22.01 -2.81
#